data_AF-A0AAR5QG36-F1
#
_entry.id   AF-A0AAR5QG36-F1
#
_cell.length_a   1.000
_cell.length_b   1.000
_cell.length_c   1.000
_cell.angle_alpha   90.00
_cell.angle_beta   90.00
_cell.angle_gamma   90.00
#
_symmetry.space_group_name_H-M   'P 1'
#
loop_
_entity.id
_entity.type
_entity.pdbx_description
1 polymer ?
#
loop_
_entity_poly.entity_id
_entity_poly.type
_entity_poly.pdbx_seq_one_letter_code
_entity_poly.pdbx_strand_id
1 'polypeptide(L)'
;MTNHAKYPSRDDTTGLWVTELTHFYDVARKAGYDMDFVSPKGGFVPLDERSQKWIYMDKEARDHLADKSFMSRLSGHGVMWDFPNNPELTDLSEKIYRQGGVVSAVCHGVAGLLALKDEKGQPLISNRKVTGFSNMEESLSGMK
;
A
#
# COMPACT_ATOMS: atom_id res chain seq x y z
N MET A 1 -0.42 1.52 2.59
CA MET A 1 -0.94 2.93 2.60
C MET A 1 0.23 3.87 2.33
N THR A 2 0.13 5.21 2.29
CA THR A 2 1.31 6.09 2.10
C THR A 2 1.46 7.17 3.20
N ASN A 3 2.63 7.76 3.47
CA ASN A 3 2.73 9.09 4.12
C ASN A 3 2.99 10.21 3.08
N HIS A 4 3.17 9.87 1.81
CA HIS A 4 3.48 10.82 0.74
C HIS A 4 2.21 11.40 0.13
N ALA A 5 2.07 12.73 0.18
CA ALA A 5 0.81 13.42 -0.15
C ALA A 5 0.84 14.18 -1.49
N LYS A 6 2.00 14.35 -2.13
CA LYS A 6 2.16 15.22 -3.30
C LYS A 6 2.98 14.57 -4.40
N TYR A 7 2.51 14.64 -5.64
CA TYR A 7 3.36 14.30 -6.77
C TYR A 7 4.49 15.34 -6.93
N PRO A 8 5.69 14.96 -7.39
CA PRO A 8 6.78 15.92 -7.62
C PRO A 8 6.50 16.94 -8.74
N SER A 9 5.65 16.57 -9.70
CA SER A 9 5.47 17.30 -10.97
C SER A 9 4.02 17.68 -11.26
N ARG A 10 3.09 17.48 -10.31
CA ARG A 10 1.66 17.73 -10.49
C ARG A 10 1.04 18.42 -9.28
N ASP A 11 -0.07 19.12 -9.52
CA ASP A 11 -0.79 19.89 -8.49
C ASP A 11 -1.82 19.06 -7.71
N ASP A 12 -2.24 17.91 -8.24
CA ASP A 12 -3.13 16.98 -7.54
C ASP A 12 -2.39 16.22 -6.42
N THR A 13 -3.15 15.79 -5.41
CA THR A 13 -2.56 15.05 -4.28
C THR A 13 -2.53 13.55 -4.54
N THR A 14 -1.43 12.93 -4.12
CA THR A 14 -1.27 11.46 -4.12
C THR A 14 -1.45 10.92 -2.71
N GLY A 15 -1.57 9.60 -2.59
CA GLY A 15 -1.91 9.00 -1.33
C GLY A 15 -2.13 7.49 -1.43
N LEU A 16 -2.77 6.95 -0.39
CA LEU A 16 -3.35 5.63 -0.44
C LEU A 16 -4.47 5.61 -1.48
N TRP A 17 -4.44 4.61 -2.37
CA TRP A 17 -5.58 4.32 -3.23
C TRP A 17 -6.67 3.60 -2.44
N VAL A 18 -7.85 4.22 -2.28
CA VAL A 18 -8.89 3.74 -1.35
C VAL A 18 -9.31 2.30 -1.62
N THR A 19 -9.61 1.96 -2.88
CA THR A 19 -10.11 0.62 -3.22
C THR A 19 -9.06 -0.47 -3.12
N GLU A 20 -7.77 -0.17 -3.31
CA GLU A 20 -6.69 -1.13 -3.06
C GLU A 20 -6.67 -1.58 -1.61
N LEU A 21 -7.01 -0.67 -0.68
CA LEU A 21 -7.12 -1.01 0.73
C LEU A 21 -8.44 -1.71 1.05
N THR A 22 -9.57 -1.09 0.72
CA THR A 22 -10.87 -1.51 1.24
C THR A 22 -11.25 -2.88 0.70
N HIS A 23 -10.95 -3.18 -0.57
CA HIS A 23 -11.23 -4.49 -1.16
C HIS A 23 -10.46 -5.61 -0.47
N PHE A 24 -9.17 -5.39 -0.20
CA PHE A 24 -8.37 -6.38 0.52
C PHE A 24 -8.82 -6.52 1.98
N TYR A 25 -9.12 -5.40 2.64
CA TYR A 25 -9.63 -5.38 4.01
C TYR A 25 -10.91 -6.20 4.15
N ASP A 26 -11.86 -6.04 3.24
CA ASP A 26 -13.13 -6.76 3.29
C ASP A 26 -12.95 -8.27 3.10
N VAL A 27 -12.06 -8.67 2.19
CA VAL A 27 -11.71 -10.08 1.99
C VAL A 27 -11.04 -10.67 3.23
N ALA A 28 -10.06 -9.97 3.81
CA ALA A 28 -9.34 -10.40 5.00
C ALA A 28 -10.28 -10.52 6.22
N ARG A 29 -11.11 -9.50 6.45
CA ARG A 29 -12.08 -9.49 7.55
C ARG A 29 -13.14 -10.58 7.40
N LYS A 30 -13.65 -10.81 6.18
CA LYS A 30 -14.60 -11.90 5.90
C LYS A 30 -13.99 -13.27 6.15
N ALA A 31 -12.67 -13.42 5.96
CA ALA A 31 -11.93 -14.63 6.29
C ALA A 31 -11.54 -14.74 7.78
N GLY A 32 -11.94 -13.78 8.62
CA GLY A 32 -11.70 -13.80 10.08
C GLY A 32 -10.34 -13.25 10.50
N TYR A 33 -9.63 -12.54 9.62
CA TYR A 33 -8.36 -11.90 9.98
C TYR A 33 -8.59 -10.46 10.45
N ASP A 34 -7.93 -10.13 11.56
CA ASP A 34 -7.73 -8.74 11.95
C ASP A 34 -6.60 -8.13 11.11
N MET A 35 -6.65 -6.80 10.95
CA MET A 35 -5.68 -6.09 10.13
C MET A 35 -5.22 -4.81 10.82
N ASP A 36 -3.92 -4.72 11.04
CA ASP A 36 -3.27 -3.51 11.50
C ASP A 36 -2.79 -2.71 10.29
N PHE A 37 -3.09 -1.42 10.30
CA PHE A 37 -2.51 -0.48 9.35
C PHE A 37 -1.25 0.09 10.00
N VAL A 38 -0.11 0.02 9.32
CA VAL A 38 1.23 0.42 9.81
C VAL A 38 1.97 1.21 8.76
N SER A 39 3.04 1.95 9.12
CA SER A 39 3.46 3.21 8.51
C SER A 39 4.93 3.56 8.70
N PRO A 40 5.71 4.09 7.73
CA PRO A 40 7.04 4.61 8.02
C PRO A 40 7.09 5.67 9.12
N LYS A 41 6.16 6.64 9.13
CA LYS A 41 6.23 7.79 10.05
C LYS A 41 5.16 7.79 11.15
N GLY A 42 4.32 6.76 11.21
CA GLY A 42 3.06 6.80 11.94
C GLY A 42 2.10 7.87 11.41
N GLY A 43 1.00 8.07 12.14
CA GLY A 43 0.11 9.21 11.95
C GLY A 43 -0.64 9.22 10.62
N PHE A 44 -0.88 10.42 10.10
CA PHE A 44 -1.81 10.66 9.00
C PHE A 44 -1.39 9.97 7.68
N VAL A 45 -2.34 9.22 7.11
CA VAL A 45 -2.31 8.69 5.73
C VAL A 45 -3.03 9.67 4.80
N PRO A 46 -2.36 10.35 3.87
CA PRO A 46 -3.05 10.99 2.74
C PRO A 46 -3.73 9.94 1.86
N LEU A 47 -4.93 10.25 1.37
CA LEU A 47 -5.62 9.48 0.34
C LEU A 47 -5.35 10.10 -1.02
N ASP A 48 -5.18 9.28 -2.06
CA ASP A 48 -5.04 9.77 -3.43
C ASP A 48 -6.36 10.41 -3.88
N GLU A 49 -6.29 11.64 -4.37
CA GLU A 49 -7.48 12.42 -4.75
C GLU A 49 -8.26 11.76 -5.90
N ARG A 50 -7.56 11.10 -6.83
CA ARG A 50 -8.19 10.43 -7.97
C ARG A 50 -8.92 9.18 -7.53
N SER A 51 -8.36 8.44 -6.56
CA SER A 51 -8.99 7.23 -6.02
C SER A 51 -10.36 7.48 -5.38
N GLN A 52 -10.67 8.73 -5.04
CA GLN A 52 -11.95 9.15 -4.43
C GLN A 52 -13.00 9.59 -5.46
N LYS A 53 -12.70 9.53 -6.77
CA LYS A 53 -13.68 9.86 -7.81
C LYS A 53 -14.67 8.70 -7.97
N TRP A 54 -15.92 9.03 -8.29
CA TRP A 54 -17.03 8.06 -8.39
C TRP A 54 -16.77 6.88 -9.34
N ILE A 55 -15.95 7.07 -10.37
CA ILE A 55 -15.58 6.01 -11.33
C ILE A 55 -14.66 4.95 -10.71
N TYR A 56 -13.93 5.28 -9.64
CA TYR A 56 -12.99 4.39 -8.95
C TYR A 56 -13.53 3.89 -7.60
N MET A 57 -14.71 4.34 -7.16
CA MET A 57 -15.32 3.97 -5.88
C MET A 57 -16.61 3.18 -6.08
N ASP A 58 -16.66 1.97 -5.54
CA ASP A 58 -17.91 1.22 -5.39
C ASP A 58 -18.68 1.67 -4.12
N LYS A 59 -19.72 0.93 -3.76
CA LYS A 59 -20.53 1.27 -2.59
C LYS A 59 -19.75 1.01 -1.30
N GLU A 60 -19.07 -0.12 -1.22
CA GLU A 60 -18.36 -0.62 -0.06
C GLU A 60 -17.21 0.31 0.30
N ALA A 61 -16.40 0.73 -0.68
CA ALA A 61 -15.33 1.71 -0.47
C ALA A 61 -15.86 3.06 0.02
N ARG A 62 -17.03 3.51 -0.47
CA ARG A 62 -17.69 4.73 0.02
C ARG A 62 -18.17 4.59 1.46
N ASP A 63 -18.72 3.43 1.81
CA ASP A 63 -19.17 3.16 3.18
C ASP A 63 -17.99 3.19 4.16
N HIS A 64 -16.84 2.59 3.80
CA HIS A 64 -15.61 2.67 4.59
C HIS A 64 -15.08 4.10 4.74
N LEU A 65 -15.10 4.88 3.65
CA LEU A 65 -14.67 6.28 3.67
C LEU A 65 -15.57 7.15 4.57
N ALA A 66 -16.86 6.81 4.66
CA ALA A 66 -17.82 7.47 5.55
C ALA A 66 -17.74 7.00 7.01
N ASP A 67 -17.15 5.81 7.26
CA ASP A 67 -16.97 5.27 8.60
C ASP A 67 -15.80 5.95 9.32
N LYS A 68 -16.12 6.83 10.27
CA LYS A 68 -15.14 7.54 11.09
C LYS A 68 -14.23 6.61 11.90
N SER A 69 -14.74 5.45 12.33
CA SER A 69 -13.95 4.48 13.10
C SER A 69 -12.89 3.80 12.23
N PHE A 70 -13.27 3.43 11.01
CA PHE A 70 -12.34 2.92 10.00
C PHE A 70 -11.31 3.98 9.63
N MET A 71 -11.76 5.20 9.31
CA MET A 71 -10.88 6.31 8.95
C MET A 71 -9.92 6.71 10.08
N SER A 72 -10.34 6.62 11.35
CA SER A 72 -9.47 6.86 12.50
C SER A 72 -8.30 5.87 12.54
N ARG A 73 -8.49 4.63 12.09
CA ARG A 73 -7.42 3.61 12.03
C ARG A 73 -6.40 3.94 10.92
N LEU A 74 -6.82 4.61 9.86
CA LEU A 74 -5.93 5.11 8.81
C LEU A 74 -5.18 6.38 9.23
N SER A 75 -5.76 7.21 10.09
CA SER A 75 -5.02 8.35 10.67
C SER A 75 -3.98 7.95 11.73
N GLY A 76 -3.98 6.68 12.17
CA GLY A 76 -3.08 6.18 13.19
C GLY A 76 -1.70 5.78 12.66
N HIS A 77 -1.60 5.33 11.40
CA HIS A 77 -0.37 4.82 10.81
C HIS A 77 -0.45 4.81 9.23
N GLY A 78 0.32 5.63 8.47
CA GLY A 78 0.49 5.59 6.97
C GLY A 78 1.80 5.23 6.20
N VAL A 79 1.80 4.74 4.95
CA VAL A 79 2.85 3.79 4.40
C VAL A 79 3.69 4.18 3.12
N MET A 80 3.93 3.23 2.19
CA MET A 80 4.20 3.20 0.71
C MET A 80 5.33 3.98 0.06
N TRP A 81 5.38 5.32 0.02
CA TRP A 81 6.41 5.95 -0.81
C TRP A 81 7.83 5.74 -0.24
N ASP A 82 7.90 5.58 1.08
CA ASP A 82 9.17 5.49 1.81
C ASP A 82 9.61 4.02 2.04
N PHE A 83 8.88 3.03 1.50
CA PHE A 83 9.08 1.60 1.82
C PHE A 83 10.46 1.05 1.45
N PRO A 84 11.00 1.28 0.24
CA PRO A 84 12.31 0.73 -0.15
C PRO A 84 13.47 1.24 0.74
N ASN A 85 13.28 2.41 1.36
CA ASN A 85 14.29 3.07 2.19
C ASN A 85 13.97 2.96 3.69
N ASN A 86 12.98 2.15 4.09
CA ASN A 86 12.61 1.97 5.50
C ASN A 86 13.14 0.62 6.03
N PRO A 87 14.19 0.63 6.87
CA PRO A 87 14.78 -0.60 7.39
C PRO A 87 13.86 -1.37 8.34
N GLU A 88 12.98 -0.69 9.08
CA GLU A 88 12.06 -1.33 10.03
C GLU A 88 10.98 -2.15 9.31
N LEU A 89 10.39 -1.59 8.24
CA LEU A 89 9.40 -2.28 7.42
C LEU A 89 10.03 -3.41 6.59
N THR A 90 11.28 -3.22 6.16
CA THR A 90 12.08 -4.26 5.51
C THR A 90 12.30 -5.43 6.48
N ASP A 91 12.80 -5.16 7.68
CA ASP A 91 13.05 -6.16 8.72
C ASP A 91 11.77 -6.89 9.15
N LEU A 92 10.67 -6.16 9.35
CA LEU A 92 9.36 -6.76 9.67
C LEU A 92 8.89 -7.70 8.55
N SER A 93 8.97 -7.27 7.29
CA SER A 93 8.53 -8.07 6.14
C SER A 93 9.39 -9.32 5.96
N GLU A 94 10.72 -9.19 6.12
CA GLU A 94 11.62 -10.34 6.08
C GLU A 94 11.35 -11.31 7.24
N LYS A 95 11.08 -10.82 8.45
CA LYS A 95 10.72 -11.66 9.59
C LYS A 95 9.43 -12.44 9.35
N ILE A 96 8.37 -11.78 8.85
CA ILE A 96 7.10 -12.43 8.48
C ILE A 96 7.38 -13.56 7.48
N TYR A 97 8.15 -13.26 6.44
CA TYR A 97 8.48 -14.24 5.41
C TYR A 97 9.27 -15.43 5.96
N ARG A 98 10.31 -15.19 6.78
CA ARG A 98 11.14 -16.23 7.40
C ARG A 98 10.35 -17.13 8.36
N GLN A 99 9.31 -16.60 8.99
CA GLN A 99 8.41 -17.37 9.86
C GLN A 99 7.36 -18.18 9.08
N GLY A 100 7.45 -18.25 7.74
CA GLY A 100 6.50 -18.95 6.88
C GLY A 100 5.23 -18.17 6.59
N GLY A 101 5.19 -16.88 6.95
CA GLY A 101 4.10 -15.97 6.62
C GLY A 101 4.11 -15.52 5.16
N VAL A 102 3.09 -14.74 4.79
CA VAL A 102 2.91 -14.22 3.44
C VAL A 102 3.22 -12.73 3.40
N VAL A 103 4.01 -12.30 2.42
CA VAL A 103 4.22 -10.89 2.08
C VAL A 103 3.63 -10.66 0.70
N SER A 104 2.66 -9.75 0.61
CA SER A 104 1.95 -9.41 -0.63
C SER A 104 1.99 -7.92 -0.88
N ALA A 105 1.97 -7.52 -2.16
CA ALA A 105 1.93 -6.13 -2.56
C ALA A 105 1.05 -5.96 -3.81
N VAL A 106 0.47 -4.77 -3.97
CA VAL A 106 -0.43 -4.41 -5.09
C VAL A 106 0.00 -3.07 -5.69
N CYS A 107 -0.24 -2.89 -6.99
CA CYS A 107 0.02 -1.64 -7.71
C CYS A 107 1.48 -1.17 -7.56
N HIS A 108 1.71 0.01 -6.99
CA HIS A 108 3.04 0.55 -6.70
C HIS A 108 3.66 0.01 -5.40
N GLY A 109 2.86 -0.62 -4.53
CA GLY A 109 3.36 -1.25 -3.31
C GLY A 109 4.42 -2.33 -3.59
N VAL A 110 4.44 -2.87 -4.81
CA VAL A 110 5.43 -3.84 -5.29
C VAL A 110 6.86 -3.28 -5.23
N ALA A 111 7.03 -1.95 -5.29
CA ALA A 111 8.32 -1.31 -5.07
C ALA A 111 8.92 -1.66 -3.69
N GLY A 112 8.07 -1.88 -2.67
CA GLY A 112 8.51 -2.32 -1.35
C GLY A 112 9.14 -3.72 -1.34
N LEU A 113 8.79 -4.59 -2.30
CA LEU A 113 9.37 -5.93 -2.41
C LEU A 113 10.82 -5.91 -2.93
N LEU A 114 11.24 -4.82 -3.60
CA LEU A 114 12.57 -4.70 -4.18
C LEU A 114 13.68 -4.68 -3.12
N ALA A 115 13.38 -4.19 -1.92
CA ALA A 115 14.33 -4.08 -0.82
C ALA A 115 14.50 -5.39 -0.03
N LEU A 116 13.55 -6.33 -0.13
CA LEU A 116 13.49 -7.51 0.73
C LEU A 116 14.45 -8.61 0.30
N LYS A 117 15.15 -9.20 1.27
CA LYS A 117 16.12 -10.27 1.06
C LYS A 117 15.82 -11.51 1.91
N ASP A 118 16.31 -12.66 1.47
CA ASP A 118 16.31 -13.89 2.24
C ASP A 118 17.47 -13.93 3.25
N GLU A 119 17.56 -15.02 4.02
CA GLU A 119 18.61 -15.22 5.03
C GLU A 119 20.03 -15.26 4.44
N LYS A 120 20.16 -15.48 3.12
CA LYS A 120 21.41 -15.52 2.37
C LYS A 120 21.69 -14.17 1.68
N GLY A 121 20.87 -13.15 1.91
CA GLY A 121 20.98 -11.84 1.31
C GLY A 121 20.50 -11.77 -0.14
N GLN A 122 19.85 -12.80 -0.67
CA GLN A 122 19.31 -12.82 -2.03
C GLN A 122 17.94 -12.13 -2.07
N PRO A 123 17.61 -11.36 -3.12
CA PRO A 123 16.30 -10.71 -3.21
C PRO A 123 15.15 -11.73 -3.12
N LEU A 124 14.14 -11.50 -2.29
CA LEU A 124 13.04 -12.46 -2.06
C LEU A 124 12.25 -12.77 -3.34
N ILE A 125 12.19 -11.79 -4.25
CA ILE A 125 11.49 -11.90 -5.53
C ILE A 125 12.30 -12.62 -6.61
N SER A 126 13.55 -13.02 -6.34
CA SER A 126 14.39 -13.73 -7.30
C SER A 126 13.71 -15.04 -7.72
N ASN A 127 13.67 -15.30 -9.04
CA ASN A 127 13.01 -16.47 -9.63
C ASN A 127 11.51 -16.60 -9.32
N ARG A 128 10.84 -15.51 -8.92
CA ARG A 128 9.39 -15.45 -8.73
C ARG A 128 8.73 -14.70 -9.88
N LYS A 129 7.50 -15.09 -10.19
CA LYS A 129 6.62 -14.29 -11.06
C LYS A 129 6.02 -13.17 -10.22
N VAL A 130 6.27 -11.94 -10.61
CA VAL A 130 5.74 -10.73 -9.97
C VAL A 130 4.97 -9.91 -11.01
N THR A 131 3.99 -9.13 -10.53
CA THR A 131 3.27 -8.11 -11.31
C THR A 131 3.21 -6.84 -10.47
N GLY A 132 2.84 -5.72 -11.09
CA GLY A 132 2.76 -4.41 -10.46
C GLY A 132 2.18 -3.40 -11.44
N PHE A 133 2.08 -2.14 -11.01
CA PHE A 133 1.67 -1.07 -11.92
C PHE A 133 2.63 -0.98 -13.11
N SER A 134 2.09 -0.93 -14.33
CA SER A 134 2.91 -0.96 -15.54
C SER A 134 3.41 0.43 -15.93
N ASN A 135 4.58 0.47 -16.59
CA ASN A 135 5.13 1.72 -17.15
C ASN A 135 4.16 2.41 -18.14
N MET A 136 3.32 1.62 -18.82
CA MET A 136 2.29 2.15 -19.71
C MET A 136 1.18 2.85 -18.93
N GLU A 137 0.69 2.23 -17.85
CA GLU A 137 -0.28 2.87 -16.95
C GLU A 137 0.32 4.12 -16.29
N GLU A 138 1.60 4.11 -15.94
CA GLU A 138 2.33 5.26 -15.40
C GLU A 138 2.34 6.43 -16.41
N SER A 139 2.71 6.13 -17.66
CA SER A 139 2.71 7.11 -18.76
C SER A 139 1.30 7.68 -19.03
N LEU A 140 0.27 6.83 -19.06
CA LEU A 140 -1.14 7.24 -19.26
C LEU A 140 -1.69 8.03 -18.07
N SER A 141 -1.20 7.75 -16.86
CA SER A 141 -1.56 8.48 -15.65
C SER A 141 -0.92 9.87 -15.58
N GLY A 142 -0.01 10.19 -16.51
CA GLY A 142 0.66 11.48 -16.65
C GLY A 142 1.87 11.64 -15.73
N MET A 143 2.54 10.55 -15.35
CA MET A 143 3.86 10.58 -14.72
C MET A 143 4.93 10.28 -15.78
N LYS A 144 5.96 11.13 -15.84
CA LYS A 144 7.16 11.00 -16.67
C LYS A 144 8.38 11.05 -15.78
#